data_AF-A0A0R1UID3-F1
#
_entry.id   AF-A0A0R1UID3-F1
#
_cell.length_a   1.000
_cell.length_b   1.000
_cell.length_c   1.000
_cell.angle_alpha   90.00
_cell.angle_beta   90.00
_cell.angle_gamma   90.00
#
_symmetry.space_group_name_H-M   'P 1'
#
loop_
_entity.id
_entity.type
_entity.pdbx_description
1 polymer ?
#
loop_
_entity_poly.entity_id
_entity_poly.type
_entity_poly.pdbx_seq_one_letter_code
_entity_poly.pdbx_strand_id
1 'polypeptide(L)'
;MKYCPNCGAAITPETKQCPNCGLDLTQILDPRTTRTNSSAKFGLQWSIYRWLLVVAIGLVVGWIGYLRVYVPRVTNEAITTTHFTAKQGYQTMVNPKQRQIVISLGSQASQQIQQELVKTGYSTKKITVETQLAKLAQRVNQRTVGTWKIAIVNQTGLLWEVKGDRMIYRFQTSNAGRQMRQQFLLSKTTRGEQPITPEVMVPVISMQD
;
A
#
# COMPACT_ATOMS: atom_id res chain seq x y z
N MET A 1 60.00 -36.30 7.45
CA MET A 1 58.84 -37.17 7.17
C MET A 1 57.78 -36.34 6.46
N LYS A 2 57.09 -36.88 5.45
CA LYS A 2 56.00 -36.19 4.76
C LYS A 2 54.66 -36.76 5.24
N TYR A 3 53.61 -35.96 5.23
CA TYR A 3 52.26 -36.37 5.59
C TYR A 3 51.32 -36.18 4.40
N CYS A 4 50.33 -37.07 4.27
CA CYS A 4 49.31 -36.97 3.23
C CYS A 4 48.45 -35.71 3.46
N PRO A 5 48.27 -34.83 2.46
CA PRO A 5 47.47 -33.61 2.63
C PRO A 5 45.98 -33.88 2.79
N ASN A 6 45.49 -35.06 2.40
CA ASN A 6 44.06 -35.40 2.49
C ASN A 6 43.68 -36.07 3.82
N CYS A 7 44.55 -36.92 4.38
CA CYS A 7 44.22 -37.70 5.58
C CYS A 7 45.20 -37.57 6.75
N GLY A 8 46.32 -36.85 6.58
CA GLY A 8 47.31 -36.64 7.64
C GLY A 8 48.19 -37.85 7.98
N ALA A 9 48.03 -38.99 7.29
CA ALA A 9 48.88 -40.17 7.51
C ALA A 9 50.34 -39.92 7.09
N ALA A 10 51.29 -40.49 7.83
CA ALA A 10 52.71 -40.44 7.47
C ALA A 10 52.95 -41.22 6.16
N ILE A 11 53.63 -40.59 5.21
CA ILE A 11 53.94 -41.15 3.89
C ILE A 11 55.44 -41.14 3.65
N THR A 12 55.93 -42.22 3.06
CA THR A 12 57.29 -42.31 2.53
C THR A 12 57.41 -41.51 1.23
N PRO A 13 58.52 -40.82 0.99
CA PRO A 13 58.64 -39.91 -0.16
C PRO A 13 58.57 -40.60 -1.54
N GLU A 14 58.66 -41.93 -1.59
CA GLU A 14 58.67 -42.73 -2.82
C GLU A 14 57.30 -43.35 -3.17
N THR A 15 56.32 -43.26 -2.27
CA THR A 15 54.99 -43.85 -2.52
C THR A 15 54.17 -42.97 -3.45
N LYS A 16 53.77 -43.54 -4.60
CA LYS A 16 52.94 -42.87 -5.61
C LYS A 16 51.50 -42.64 -5.15
N GLN A 17 50.97 -43.47 -4.26
CA GLN A 17 49.61 -43.36 -3.72
C GLN A 17 49.64 -43.49 -2.20
N CYS A 18 48.74 -42.76 -1.53
CA CYS A 18 48.58 -42.86 -0.09
C CYS A 18 47.92 -44.20 0.27
N PRO A 19 48.56 -45.04 1.10
CA PRO A 19 48.00 -46.35 1.46
C PRO A 19 46.72 -46.26 2.31
N ASN A 20 46.48 -45.10 2.95
CA ASN A 20 45.33 -44.94 3.84
C ASN A 20 44.08 -44.41 3.11
N CYS A 21 44.23 -43.45 2.19
CA CYS A 21 43.09 -42.83 1.52
C CYS A 21 43.07 -43.02 -0.01
N GLY A 22 44.06 -43.70 -0.59
CA GLY A 22 44.15 -43.96 -2.02
C GLY A 22 44.50 -42.74 -2.89
N LEU A 23 44.82 -41.59 -2.28
CA LEU A 23 45.17 -40.36 -3.01
C LEU A 23 46.45 -40.56 -3.83
N ASP A 24 46.41 -40.27 -5.13
CA ASP A 24 47.59 -40.26 -5.99
C ASP A 24 48.45 -39.01 -5.73
N LEU A 25 49.65 -39.27 -5.20
CA LEU A 25 50.63 -38.27 -4.77
C LEU A 25 51.56 -37.84 -5.91
N THR A 26 51.53 -38.53 -7.06
CA THR A 26 52.38 -38.17 -8.21
C THR A 26 51.99 -36.83 -8.82
N GLN A 27 50.71 -36.45 -8.74
CA GLN A 27 50.20 -35.20 -9.28
C GLN A 27 50.52 -33.96 -8.42
N ILE A 28 50.87 -34.17 -7.15
CA ILE A 28 51.11 -33.10 -6.16
C ILE A 28 52.60 -32.75 -6.07
N LEU A 29 53.48 -33.69 -6.41
CA LEU A 29 54.93 -33.53 -6.29
C LEU A 29 55.59 -32.91 -7.52
N ASP A 30 54.83 -32.62 -8.56
CA ASP A 30 55.36 -31.97 -9.76
C ASP A 30 55.18 -30.44 -9.63
N PRO A 31 56.26 -29.65 -9.42
CA PRO A 31 56.17 -28.20 -9.21
C PRO A 31 55.69 -27.42 -10.45
N ARG A 32 55.37 -28.12 -11.55
CA ARG A 32 54.81 -27.54 -12.77
C ARG A 32 53.28 -27.59 -12.86
N THR A 33 52.59 -28.30 -11.95
CA THR A 33 51.15 -28.57 -12.08
C THR A 33 50.27 -27.56 -11.33
N THR A 34 50.83 -26.44 -10.86
CA THR A 34 50.07 -25.24 -10.48
C THR A 34 50.19 -24.15 -11.55
N ARG A 35 49.94 -24.48 -12.81
CA ARG A 35 49.37 -23.49 -13.74
C ARG A 35 47.87 -23.68 -13.73
N THR A 36 47.26 -22.95 -12.81
CA THR A 36 45.84 -22.60 -12.78
C THR A 36 45.38 -22.12 -14.16
N ASN A 37 44.86 -23.04 -14.97
CA ASN A 37 44.05 -22.70 -16.13
C ASN A 37 42.62 -22.38 -15.68
N SER A 38 42.47 -21.29 -14.93
CA SER A 38 41.19 -20.64 -14.64
C SER A 38 41.11 -19.24 -15.24
N SER A 39 41.98 -18.95 -16.22
CA SER A 39 42.17 -17.65 -16.87
C SER A 39 41.63 -17.65 -18.30
N ALA A 40 40.41 -18.14 -18.50
CA ALA A 40 39.72 -18.03 -19.80
C ALA A 40 38.19 -17.97 -19.69
N LYS A 41 37.65 -17.25 -18.69
CA LYS A 41 36.21 -16.90 -18.64
C LYS A 41 35.92 -15.46 -18.21
N PHE A 42 36.93 -14.58 -18.11
CA PHE A 42 36.75 -13.24 -17.55
C PHE A 42 36.34 -12.15 -18.57
N GLY A 43 36.44 -12.41 -19.88
CA GLY A 43 36.16 -11.40 -20.92
C GLY A 43 34.71 -11.31 -21.38
N LEU A 44 33.94 -12.41 -21.30
CA LEU A 44 32.57 -12.46 -21.81
C LEU A 44 31.53 -11.89 -20.81
N GLN A 45 31.88 -11.86 -19.53
CA GLN A 45 31.00 -11.45 -18.43
C GLN A 45 30.77 -9.93 -18.37
N TRP A 46 31.72 -9.12 -18.84
CA TRP A 46 31.63 -7.65 -18.77
C TRP A 46 30.63 -7.06 -19.78
N SER A 47 30.52 -7.66 -20.97
CA SER A 47 29.56 -7.23 -21.99
C SER A 47 28.10 -7.45 -21.55
N ILE A 48 27.83 -8.59 -20.91
CA ILE A 48 26.52 -8.92 -20.35
C ILE A 48 26.15 -7.96 -19.20
N TYR A 49 27.10 -7.65 -18.31
CA TYR A 49 26.87 -6.71 -17.23
C TYR A 49 26.50 -5.31 -17.73
N ARG A 50 27.17 -4.81 -18.79
CA ARG A 50 26.84 -3.52 -19.40
C ARG A 50 25.41 -3.49 -19.95
N TRP A 51 24.98 -4.55 -20.61
CA TRP A 51 23.60 -4.66 -21.10
C TRP A 51 22.57 -4.71 -19.97
N LEU A 52 22.82 -5.50 -18.92
CA LEU A 52 21.95 -5.55 -17.75
C LEU A 52 21.84 -4.19 -17.05
N LEU A 53 22.95 -3.44 -16.97
CA LEU A 53 22.98 -2.09 -16.39
C LEU A 53 22.12 -1.11 -17.19
N VAL A 54 22.17 -1.14 -18.52
CA VAL A 54 21.31 -0.30 -19.38
C VAL A 54 19.83 -0.65 -19.18
N VAL A 55 19.48 -1.94 -19.14
CA VAL A 55 18.10 -2.38 -18.89
C VAL A 55 17.63 -1.94 -17.50
N ALA A 56 18.46 -2.11 -16.48
CA ALA A 56 18.16 -1.68 -15.11
C ALA A 56 17.93 -0.17 -15.04
N ILE A 57 18.77 0.64 -15.70
CA ILE A 57 18.57 2.09 -15.79
C ILE A 57 17.25 2.41 -16.48
N GLY A 58 16.93 1.74 -17.60
CA GLY A 58 15.66 1.93 -18.30
C GLY A 58 14.45 1.67 -17.41
N LEU A 59 14.47 0.57 -16.64
CA LEU A 59 13.42 0.24 -15.67
C LEU A 59 13.31 1.29 -14.56
N VAL A 60 14.44 1.78 -14.03
CA VAL A 60 14.45 2.84 -13.02
C VAL A 60 13.88 4.14 -13.56
N VAL A 61 14.26 4.56 -14.78
CA VAL A 61 13.72 5.76 -15.43
C VAL A 61 12.22 5.63 -15.68
N GLY A 62 11.77 4.47 -16.19
CA GLY A 62 10.34 4.19 -16.38
C GLY A 62 9.55 4.24 -15.08
N TRP A 63 10.10 3.65 -14.01
CA TRP A 63 9.51 3.69 -12.67
C TRP A 63 9.43 5.11 -12.09
N ILE A 64 10.49 5.91 -12.25
CA ILE A 64 10.49 7.32 -11.83
C ILE A 64 9.46 8.12 -12.63
N GLY A 65 9.38 7.93 -13.95
CA GLY A 65 8.36 8.56 -14.80
C GLY A 65 6.95 8.21 -14.37
N TYR A 66 6.69 6.93 -14.07
CA TYR A 66 5.43 6.46 -13.53
C TYR A 66 5.06 7.18 -12.22
N LEU A 67 5.98 7.23 -11.25
CA LEU A 67 5.71 7.84 -9.94
C LEU A 67 5.63 9.38 -9.95
N ARG A 68 6.45 10.05 -10.77
CA ARG A 68 6.57 11.52 -10.78
C ARG A 68 5.61 12.21 -11.73
N VAL A 69 5.23 11.54 -12.83
CA VAL A 69 4.42 12.17 -13.89
C VAL A 69 3.05 11.51 -13.99
N TYR A 70 3.00 10.19 -14.16
CA TYR A 70 1.74 9.50 -14.40
C TYR A 70 0.81 9.51 -13.18
N VAL A 71 1.31 9.09 -12.01
CA VAL A 71 0.50 8.98 -10.79
C VAL A 71 -0.11 10.33 -10.39
N PRO A 72 0.65 11.45 -10.23
CA PRO A 72 0.06 12.74 -9.88
C PRO A 72 -0.99 13.22 -10.88
N ARG A 73 -0.77 12.99 -12.19
CA ARG A 73 -1.73 13.39 -13.23
C ARG A 73 -3.05 12.66 -13.07
N VAL A 74 -3.01 11.33 -12.91
CA VAL A 74 -4.21 10.49 -12.72
C VAL A 74 -4.94 10.84 -11.42
N THR A 75 -4.21 11.02 -10.32
CA THR A 75 -4.84 11.37 -9.04
C THR A 75 -5.49 12.76 -9.10
N ASN A 76 -4.83 13.74 -9.73
CA ASN A 76 -5.39 15.08 -9.85
C ASN A 76 -6.65 15.10 -10.72
N GLU A 77 -6.67 14.36 -11.85
CA GLU A 77 -7.87 14.20 -12.68
C GLU A 77 -9.02 13.53 -11.92
N ALA A 78 -8.71 12.50 -11.11
CA ALA A 78 -9.70 11.82 -10.30
C ALA A 78 -10.29 12.73 -9.21
N ILE A 79 -9.43 13.52 -8.54
CA ILE A 79 -9.81 14.50 -7.52
C ILE A 79 -10.73 15.58 -8.11
N THR A 80 -10.36 16.16 -9.26
CA THR A 80 -11.17 17.20 -9.90
C THR A 80 -12.52 16.67 -10.36
N THR A 81 -12.57 15.45 -10.91
CA THR A 81 -13.84 14.85 -11.37
C THR A 81 -14.78 14.47 -10.24
N THR A 82 -14.25 14.26 -9.02
CA THR A 82 -15.07 13.90 -7.84
C THR A 82 -15.40 15.10 -6.96
N HIS A 83 -15.11 16.31 -7.43
CA HIS A 83 -15.43 17.58 -6.78
C HIS A 83 -14.68 17.87 -5.47
N PHE A 84 -13.63 17.12 -5.13
CA PHE A 84 -12.72 17.44 -4.01
C PHE A 84 -11.74 18.56 -4.38
N THR A 85 -12.27 19.73 -4.74
CA THR A 85 -11.50 20.87 -5.23
C THR A 85 -11.48 22.02 -4.23
N ALA A 86 -10.49 22.90 -4.35
CA ALA A 86 -10.41 24.13 -3.55
C ALA A 86 -11.67 25.00 -3.69
N LYS A 87 -12.32 25.01 -4.86
CA LYS A 87 -13.59 25.73 -5.09
C LYS A 87 -14.75 25.24 -4.22
N GLN A 88 -14.71 23.96 -3.81
CA GLN A 88 -15.68 23.35 -2.92
C GLN A 88 -15.20 23.35 -1.45
N GLY A 89 -14.11 24.07 -1.15
CA GLY A 89 -13.57 24.16 0.20
C GLY A 89 -12.72 22.96 0.63
N TYR A 90 -12.18 22.17 -0.30
CA TYR A 90 -11.26 21.07 0.02
C TYR A 90 -9.82 21.41 -0.31
N GLN A 91 -8.89 21.05 0.57
CA GLN A 91 -7.45 21.03 0.27
C GLN A 91 -7.01 19.58 0.11
N THR A 92 -6.30 19.27 -0.97
CA THR A 92 -5.87 17.90 -1.25
C THR A 92 -4.36 17.80 -1.27
N MET A 93 -3.85 16.74 -0.64
CA MET A 93 -2.44 16.39 -0.62
C MET A 93 -2.29 14.96 -1.14
N VAL A 94 -1.48 14.78 -2.18
CA VAL A 94 -1.19 13.47 -2.76
C VAL A 94 0.24 13.08 -2.41
N ASN A 95 0.42 11.91 -1.81
CA ASN A 95 1.72 11.29 -1.59
C ASN A 95 1.83 10.01 -2.43
N PRO A 96 2.40 10.08 -3.65
CA PRO A 96 2.54 8.92 -4.54
C PRO A 96 3.38 7.80 -3.93
N LYS A 97 4.42 8.14 -3.15
CA LYS A 97 5.32 7.16 -2.54
C LYS A 97 4.60 6.30 -1.49
N GLN A 98 3.73 6.92 -0.70
CA GLN A 98 2.92 6.24 0.31
C GLN A 98 1.57 5.75 -0.24
N ARG A 99 1.27 6.00 -1.52
CA ARG A 99 -0.05 5.74 -2.14
C ARG A 99 -1.20 6.29 -1.30
N GLN A 100 -1.01 7.53 -0.84
CA GLN A 100 -1.93 8.19 0.07
C GLN A 100 -2.48 9.48 -0.54
N ILE A 101 -3.78 9.69 -0.38
CA ILE A 101 -4.45 10.96 -0.68
C ILE A 101 -5.09 11.44 0.62
N VAL A 102 -4.75 12.65 1.05
CA VAL A 102 -5.36 13.29 2.23
C VAL A 102 -6.17 14.49 1.75
N ILE A 103 -7.43 14.52 2.15
CA ILE A 103 -8.39 15.57 1.81
C ILE A 103 -8.72 16.30 3.11
N SER A 104 -8.21 17.52 3.26
CA SER A 104 -8.47 18.38 4.40
C SER A 104 -9.70 19.24 4.14
N LEU A 105 -10.63 19.26 5.09
CA LEU A 105 -11.83 20.10 5.04
C LEU A 105 -11.50 21.55 5.38
N GLY A 106 -11.82 22.48 4.48
CA GLY A 106 -11.98 23.90 4.77
C GLY A 106 -13.34 24.20 5.41
N SER A 107 -13.54 25.46 5.81
CA SER A 107 -14.75 25.91 6.51
C SER A 107 -16.05 25.62 5.74
N GLN A 108 -16.09 25.93 4.44
CA GLN A 108 -17.26 25.70 3.59
C GLN A 108 -17.62 24.21 3.47
N ALA A 109 -16.64 23.36 3.15
CA ALA A 109 -16.85 21.91 3.04
C ALA A 109 -17.31 21.31 4.37
N SER A 110 -16.71 21.76 5.48
CA SER A 110 -17.09 21.33 6.82
C SER A 110 -18.54 21.67 7.13
N GLN A 111 -19.02 22.86 6.77
CA GLN A 111 -20.41 23.26 6.97
C GLN A 111 -21.39 22.42 6.13
N GLN A 112 -21.07 22.17 4.86
CA GLN A 112 -21.91 21.33 3.99
C GLN A 112 -22.04 19.91 4.52
N ILE A 113 -20.92 19.30 4.92
CA ILE A 113 -20.92 17.95 5.52
C ILE A 113 -21.73 17.95 6.82
N GLN A 114 -21.55 18.98 7.66
CA GLN A 114 -22.30 19.09 8.91
C GLN A 114 -23.81 19.21 8.67
N GLN A 115 -24.23 19.97 7.66
CA GLN A 115 -25.63 20.07 7.25
C GLN A 115 -26.18 18.73 6.77
N GLU A 116 -25.43 17.96 5.97
CA GLU A 116 -25.86 16.62 5.55
C GLU A 116 -25.94 15.63 6.73
N LEU A 117 -24.99 15.68 7.66
CA LEU A 117 -25.02 14.87 8.88
C LEU A 117 -26.24 15.20 9.74
N VAL A 118 -26.51 16.48 9.97
CA VAL A 118 -27.70 16.93 10.72
C VAL A 118 -28.99 16.53 10.00
N LYS A 119 -29.06 16.72 8.68
CA LYS A 119 -30.21 16.33 7.84
C LYS A 119 -30.50 14.82 7.94
N THR A 120 -29.46 14.01 8.00
CA THR A 120 -29.57 12.55 8.14
C THR A 120 -29.69 12.09 9.59
N GLY A 121 -29.73 13.00 10.56
CA GLY A 121 -29.76 12.71 11.99
C GLY A 121 -28.56 11.89 12.46
N TYR A 122 -27.39 12.11 11.83
CA TYR A 122 -26.17 11.33 12.04
C TYR A 122 -26.37 9.82 11.83
N SER A 123 -27.33 9.42 10.99
CA SER A 123 -27.53 8.02 10.65
C SER A 123 -26.35 7.46 9.84
N THR A 124 -26.24 6.14 9.79
CA THR A 124 -25.24 5.43 8.99
C THR A 124 -25.60 5.39 7.49
N LYS A 125 -26.65 6.10 7.06
CA LYS A 125 -26.99 6.26 5.64
C LYS A 125 -25.83 6.92 4.91
N LYS A 126 -25.61 6.50 3.65
CA LYS A 126 -24.57 7.11 2.82
C LYS A 126 -24.94 8.56 2.54
N ILE A 127 -23.95 9.43 2.70
CA ILE A 127 -24.05 10.87 2.37
C ILE A 127 -23.28 11.16 1.08
N THR A 128 -23.41 12.38 0.54
CA THR A 128 -22.85 12.73 -0.77
C THR A 128 -21.34 12.57 -0.78
N VAL A 129 -20.67 13.03 0.30
CA VAL A 129 -19.21 12.95 0.42
C VAL A 129 -18.70 11.50 0.46
N GLU A 130 -19.43 10.57 1.07
CA GLU A 130 -19.06 9.14 1.08
C GLU A 130 -19.14 8.54 -0.33
N THR A 131 -20.14 8.94 -1.11
CA THR A 131 -20.32 8.48 -2.50
C THR A 131 -19.23 9.06 -3.40
N GLN A 132 -18.87 10.32 -3.22
CA GLN A 132 -17.76 10.96 -3.93
C GLN A 132 -16.42 10.29 -3.56
N LEU A 133 -16.19 10.01 -2.28
CA LEU A 133 -14.98 9.35 -1.80
C LEU A 133 -14.84 7.94 -2.37
N ALA A 134 -15.93 7.16 -2.40
CA ALA A 134 -15.93 5.84 -3.02
C ALA A 134 -15.62 5.89 -4.52
N LYS A 135 -16.21 6.85 -5.26
CA LYS A 135 -15.92 7.09 -6.69
C LYS A 135 -14.47 7.49 -6.92
N LEU A 136 -13.91 8.33 -6.05
CA LEU A 136 -12.50 8.73 -6.12
C LEU A 136 -11.60 7.52 -5.94
N ALA A 137 -11.85 6.71 -4.90
CA ALA A 137 -11.07 5.52 -4.62
C ALA A 137 -11.13 4.51 -5.77
N GLN A 138 -12.32 4.26 -6.32
CA GLN A 138 -12.50 3.39 -7.48
C GLN A 138 -11.68 3.89 -8.68
N ARG A 139 -11.75 5.18 -9.03
CA ARG A 139 -11.03 5.76 -10.16
C ARG A 139 -9.51 5.68 -10.00
N VAL A 140 -9.00 5.97 -8.80
CA VAL A 140 -7.57 5.90 -8.53
C VAL A 140 -7.08 4.45 -8.64
N ASN A 141 -7.78 3.48 -8.04
CA ASN A 141 -7.36 2.08 -8.10
C ASN A 141 -7.48 1.47 -9.50
N GLN A 142 -8.46 1.89 -10.32
CA GLN A 142 -8.60 1.39 -11.69
C GLN A 142 -7.47 1.86 -12.62
N ARG A 143 -6.82 2.98 -12.31
CA ARG A 143 -5.81 3.61 -13.17
C ARG A 143 -4.40 3.58 -12.60
N THR A 144 -4.19 3.05 -11.40
CA THR A 144 -2.87 3.00 -10.78
C THR A 144 -2.62 1.65 -10.15
N VAL A 145 -1.35 1.28 -10.06
CA VAL A 145 -0.92 0.00 -9.48
C VAL A 145 -0.89 0.08 -7.96
N GLY A 146 -1.55 -0.89 -7.32
CA GLY A 146 -1.54 -1.10 -5.87
C GLY A 146 -2.74 -0.49 -5.14
N THR A 147 -2.81 -0.75 -3.83
CA THR A 147 -3.90 -0.28 -2.98
C THR A 147 -3.63 1.12 -2.44
N TRP A 148 -4.52 2.07 -2.73
CA TRP A 148 -4.44 3.44 -2.23
C TRP A 148 -5.20 3.65 -0.94
N LYS A 149 -4.67 4.52 -0.07
CA LYS A 149 -5.34 5.01 1.14
C LYS A 149 -5.82 6.44 0.90
N ILE A 150 -7.12 6.67 1.04
CA ILE A 150 -7.73 7.99 0.87
C ILE A 150 -8.42 8.37 2.17
N ALA A 151 -7.99 9.47 2.77
CA ALA A 151 -8.50 9.95 4.05
C ALA A 151 -9.11 11.35 3.91
N ILE A 152 -10.27 11.55 4.51
CA ILE A 152 -10.84 12.88 4.74
C ILE A 152 -10.59 13.24 6.20
N VAL A 153 -9.93 14.37 6.42
CA VAL A 153 -9.56 14.88 7.74
C VAL A 153 -10.10 16.30 7.93
N ASN A 154 -10.36 16.66 9.18
CA ASN A 154 -10.62 18.04 9.58
C ASN A 154 -9.64 18.45 10.69
N GLN A 155 -9.86 19.61 11.30
CA GLN A 155 -9.05 20.10 12.42
C GLN A 155 -9.13 19.18 13.66
N THR A 156 -10.23 18.44 13.84
CA THR A 156 -10.46 17.59 15.01
C THR A 156 -10.01 16.14 14.80
N GLY A 157 -9.68 15.73 13.57
CA GLY A 157 -9.09 14.43 13.26
C GLY A 157 -9.62 13.77 11.99
N LEU A 158 -9.57 12.43 11.97
CA LEU A 158 -10.00 11.60 10.86
C LEU A 158 -11.53 11.48 10.83
N LEU A 159 -12.12 11.73 9.66
CA LEU A 159 -13.56 11.59 9.44
C LEU A 159 -13.90 10.36 8.62
N TRP A 160 -13.23 10.15 7.48
CA TRP A 160 -13.42 8.97 6.65
C TRP A 160 -12.09 8.44 6.15
N GLU A 161 -11.96 7.12 6.05
CA GLU A 161 -10.81 6.48 5.43
C GLU A 161 -11.26 5.32 4.55
N VAL A 162 -10.79 5.32 3.30
CA VAL A 162 -10.96 4.23 2.34
C VAL A 162 -9.59 3.67 1.99
N LYS A 163 -9.47 2.35 1.95
CA LYS A 163 -8.28 1.64 1.48
C LYS A 163 -8.67 0.70 0.36
N GLY A 164 -8.16 0.96 -0.84
CA GLY A 164 -8.66 0.28 -2.03
C GLY A 164 -10.09 0.71 -2.32
N ASP A 165 -10.99 -0.24 -2.43
CA ASP A 165 -12.44 -0.07 -2.58
C ASP A 165 -13.21 -0.19 -1.26
N ARG A 166 -12.51 -0.45 -0.15
CA ARG A 166 -13.12 -0.73 1.15
C ARG A 166 -13.05 0.49 2.07
N MET A 167 -14.21 0.86 2.63
CA MET A 167 -14.29 1.85 3.71
C MET A 167 -13.75 1.23 5.00
N ILE A 168 -12.67 1.78 5.54
CA ILE A 168 -11.99 1.29 6.76
C ILE A 168 -12.45 2.07 7.99
N TYR A 169 -12.72 3.37 7.83
CA TYR A 169 -13.16 4.23 8.92
C TYR A 169 -14.32 5.14 8.48
N ARG A 170 -15.34 5.27 9.33
CA ARG A 170 -16.46 6.22 9.18
C ARG A 170 -16.69 6.98 10.47
N PHE A 171 -16.83 8.29 10.34
CA PHE A 171 -17.12 9.18 11.46
C PHE A 171 -18.41 8.78 12.17
N GLN A 172 -19.50 8.47 11.44
CA GLN A 172 -20.80 8.15 12.04
C GLN A 172 -20.78 6.90 12.93
N THR A 173 -19.83 5.98 12.70
CA THR A 173 -19.65 4.76 13.52
C THR A 173 -18.63 4.93 14.64
N SER A 174 -17.87 6.03 14.64
CA SER A 174 -16.88 6.33 15.67
C SER A 174 -17.53 6.71 17.01
N ASN A 175 -16.76 6.70 18.10
CA ASN A 175 -17.23 7.17 19.41
C ASN A 175 -17.69 8.63 19.36
N ALA A 176 -16.92 9.50 18.69
CA ALA A 176 -17.27 10.91 18.51
C ALA A 176 -18.58 11.08 17.73
N GLY A 177 -18.75 10.34 16.63
CA GLY A 177 -19.99 10.38 15.84
C GLY A 177 -21.21 9.92 16.65
N ARG A 178 -21.05 8.88 17.49
CA ARG A 178 -22.11 8.42 18.39
C ARG A 178 -22.49 9.46 19.45
N GLN A 179 -21.51 10.16 20.03
CA GLN A 179 -21.75 11.25 20.97
C GLN A 179 -22.49 12.42 20.30
N MET A 180 -22.05 12.84 19.10
CA MET A 180 -22.72 13.89 18.33
C MET A 180 -24.17 13.52 17.99
N ARG A 181 -24.43 12.25 17.68
CA ARG A 181 -25.78 11.74 17.46
C ARG A 181 -26.62 11.80 18.74
N GLN A 182 -26.09 11.39 19.89
CA GLN A 182 -26.81 11.46 21.17
C GLN A 182 -27.18 12.91 21.51
N GLN A 183 -26.23 13.84 21.37
CA GLN A 183 -26.49 15.28 21.57
C GLN A 183 -27.56 15.81 20.62
N PHE A 184 -27.51 15.42 19.35
CA PHE A 184 -28.53 15.79 18.36
C PHE A 184 -29.93 15.29 18.77
N LEU A 185 -30.05 14.03 19.21
CA LEU A 185 -31.32 13.46 19.66
C LEU A 185 -31.86 14.17 20.91
N LEU A 186 -31.00 14.44 21.90
CA LEU A 186 -31.37 15.21 23.10
C LEU A 186 -31.88 16.61 22.71
N SER A 187 -31.21 17.29 21.77
CA SER A 187 -31.60 18.63 21.31
C SER A 187 -32.97 18.66 20.60
N LYS A 188 -33.40 17.54 20.02
CA LYS A 188 -34.73 17.40 19.42
C LYS A 188 -35.80 17.22 20.49
N THR A 189 -35.53 16.36 21.47
CA THR A 189 -36.42 16.14 22.62
C THR A 189 -36.65 17.45 23.38
N THR A 190 -35.61 18.25 23.64
CA THR A 190 -35.75 19.54 24.32
C THR A 190 -36.57 20.57 23.53
N ARG A 191 -36.59 20.49 22.19
CA ARG A 191 -37.37 21.39 21.34
C ARG A 191 -38.84 20.98 21.18
N GLY A 192 -39.26 19.89 21.81
CA GLY A 192 -40.60 19.34 21.61
C GLY A 192 -40.81 18.75 20.22
N GLU A 193 -39.75 18.63 19.40
CA GLU A 193 -39.80 17.83 18.18
C GLU A 193 -39.87 16.37 18.60
N GLN A 194 -41.04 15.74 18.46
CA GLN A 194 -41.16 14.31 18.69
C GLN A 194 -40.11 13.58 17.83
N PRO A 195 -39.32 12.66 18.41
CA PRO A 195 -38.38 11.88 17.64
C PRO A 195 -39.16 11.16 16.55
N ILE A 196 -38.70 11.26 15.30
CA ILE A 196 -39.20 10.44 14.20
C ILE A 196 -38.84 9.00 14.60
N THR A 197 -39.73 8.36 15.34
CA THR A 197 -39.64 6.93 15.62
C THR A 197 -39.61 6.28 14.24
N PRO A 198 -38.57 5.48 13.90
CA PRO A 198 -38.70 4.62 12.75
C PRO A 198 -39.94 3.79 13.07
N GLU A 199 -41.01 4.07 12.33
CA GLU A 199 -42.26 3.34 12.43
C GLU A 199 -41.86 1.88 12.35
N VAL A 200 -41.95 1.21 13.50
CA VAL A 200 -41.67 -0.20 13.60
C VAL A 200 -42.68 -0.79 12.64
N MET A 201 -42.23 -1.22 11.47
CA MET A 201 -43.00 -2.09 10.60
C MET A 201 -43.20 -3.37 11.40
N VAL A 202 -44.21 -3.34 12.27
CA VAL A 202 -44.78 -4.54 12.86
C VAL A 202 -45.32 -5.27 11.64
N PRO A 203 -44.81 -6.48 11.30
CA PRO A 203 -45.44 -7.26 10.28
C PRO A 203 -46.88 -7.49 10.73
N VAL A 204 -47.84 -6.97 9.98
CA VAL A 204 -49.25 -7.34 10.13
C VAL A 204 -49.33 -8.81 9.72
N ILE A 205 -49.16 -9.70 10.68
CA ILE A 205 -49.46 -11.12 10.52
C ILE A 205 -50.98 -11.18 10.53
N SER A 206 -51.60 -11.12 9.36
CA SER A 206 -52.99 -11.48 9.19
C SER A 206 -53.12 -12.99 9.38
N MET A 207 -53.58 -13.41 10.55
CA MET A 207 -54.19 -14.73 10.71
C MET A 207 -55.56 -14.67 10.01
N GLN A 208 -55.70 -15.45 8.94
CA GLN A 208 -57.00 -15.80 8.36
C GLN A 208 -57.30 -17.24 8.77
N ASP A 209 -58.47 -17.40 9.39
CA ASP A 209 -59.11 -18.68 9.75
C ASP A 209 -59.52 -19.49 8.51
#